data_AF-A0A7J8SYE9-F1
#
_entry.id   AF-A0A7J8SYE9-F1
#
_cell.length_a   1.000
_cell.length_b   1.000
_cell.length_c   1.000
_cell.angle_alpha   90.00
_cell.angle_beta   90.00
_cell.angle_gamma   90.00
#
_symmetry.space_group_name_H-M   'P 1'
#
loop_
_entity.id
_entity.type
_entity.pdbx_description
1 polymer ?
#
loop_
_entity_poly.entity_id
_entity_poly.type
_entity_poly.pdbx_seq_one_letter_code
_entity_poly.pdbx_strand_id
1 'polypeptide(L)'
;MRWLFLKFERSLCYPKVDIPSYTVGVILTNCKLPNENYGALILADPSPILFYAISSTEIRCLVNIPSEIVPSVSNGEMAHFLKT
;
A
#
# COMPACT_ATOMS: atom_id res chain seq x y z
N MET A 1 8.35 10.60 -0.64
CA MET A 1 7.18 9.83 -1.14
C MET A 1 6.52 10.65 -2.23
N ARG A 2 6.45 10.12 -3.45
CA ARG A 2 5.91 10.81 -4.62
C ARG A 2 4.49 10.28 -4.86
N TRP A 3 3.49 11.05 -4.45
CA TRP A 3 2.10 10.78 -4.80
C TRP A 3 1.95 10.79 -6.33
N LEU A 4 1.31 9.78 -6.90
CA LEU A 4 0.97 9.77 -8.32
C LEU A 4 -0.26 10.68 -8.53
N PHE A 5 -0.04 11.98 -8.66
CA PHE A 5 -1.08 12.92 -9.09
C PHE A 5 -1.17 12.90 -10.63
N LEU A 6 -2.22 12.29 -11.17
CA LEU A 6 -2.58 12.44 -12.59
C LEU A 6 -3.05 13.88 -12.83
N LYS A 7 -2.17 14.72 -13.38
CA LYS A 7 -2.46 16.12 -13.71
C LYS A 7 -3.02 16.27 -15.13
N PHE A 8 -4.02 15.45 -15.50
CA PHE A 8 -4.62 15.54 -16.85
C PHE A 8 -6.14 15.31 -16.93
N GLU A 9 -6.86 15.44 -15.82
CA GLU A 9 -8.32 15.24 -15.78
C GLU A 9 -9.00 16.40 -15.03
N ARG A 10 -8.73 17.66 -15.42
CA ARG A 10 -9.41 18.83 -14.81
C ARG A 10 -10.26 19.65 -15.76
N SER A 11 -10.24 19.40 -17.07
CA SER A 11 -10.99 20.20 -18.03
C SER A 11 -12.28 19.56 -18.57
N LEU A 12 -12.52 18.26 -18.36
CA LEU A 12 -13.61 17.56 -19.08
C LEU A 12 -14.58 16.75 -18.22
N CYS A 13 -14.32 16.58 -16.92
CA CYS A 13 -15.24 15.88 -16.04
C CYS A 13 -14.97 16.27 -14.57
N TYR A 14 -15.99 16.73 -13.85
CA TYR A 14 -15.98 16.85 -12.38
C TYR A 14 -16.82 15.73 -11.76
N PRO A 15 -16.50 14.44 -11.91
CA PRO A 15 -17.05 13.46 -11.00
C PRO A 15 -16.45 13.75 -9.62
N LYS A 16 -17.27 13.75 -8.58
CA LYS A 16 -16.77 13.59 -7.21
C LYS A 16 -15.97 12.28 -7.20
N VAL A 17 -14.65 12.36 -7.07
CA VAL A 17 -13.81 11.18 -6.93
C VAL A 17 -13.96 10.72 -5.49
N ASP A 18 -14.81 9.73 -5.26
CA ASP A 18 -14.87 9.02 -3.99
C ASP A 18 -13.64 8.11 -3.91
N ILE A 19 -12.85 8.30 -2.85
CA ILE A 19 -11.65 7.49 -2.59
C ILE A 19 -12.04 6.47 -1.51
N PRO A 20 -12.24 5.18 -1.85
CA PRO A 20 -12.74 4.18 -0.89
C PRO A 20 -11.64 3.65 0.04
N SER A 21 -10.37 3.67 -0.40
CA SER A 21 -9.25 3.15 0.37
C SER A 21 -7.90 3.70 -0.11
N TYR A 22 -6.87 3.48 0.69
CA TYR A 22 -5.47 3.81 0.38
C TYR A 22 -4.60 2.57 0.50
N THR A 23 -3.63 2.44 -0.39
CA THR A 23 -2.63 1.38 -0.29
C THR A 23 -1.38 1.90 0.40
N VAL A 24 -0.96 1.22 1.46
CA VAL A 24 0.29 1.51 2.19
C VAL A 24 1.34 0.47 1.86
N GLY A 25 2.53 0.95 1.49
CA GLY A 25 3.67 0.12 1.18
C GLY A 25 4.64 0.02 2.35
N VAL A 26 4.95 -1.20 2.77
CA VAL A 26 5.94 -1.54 3.80
C VAL A 26 7.09 -2.30 3.13
N ILE A 27 8.34 -1.99 3.51
CA ILE A 27 9.53 -2.74 3.09
C ILE A 27 9.92 -3.68 4.22
N LEU A 28 9.94 -4.98 3.92
CA LEU A 28 10.40 -6.03 4.82
C LEU A 28 11.82 -6.43 4.42
N THR A 29 12.76 -6.34 5.34
CA THR A 29 14.14 -6.77 5.15
C THR A 29 14.36 -8.15 5.79
N ASN A 30 15.28 -8.94 5.24
CA ASN A 30 15.64 -10.27 5.76
C ASN A 30 14.48 -11.27 5.82
N CYS A 31 13.47 -11.11 4.96
CA CYS A 31 12.39 -12.08 4.77
C CYS A 31 12.50 -12.70 3.37
N LYS A 32 11.98 -13.92 3.20
CA LYS A 32 11.89 -14.60 1.90
C LYS A 32 10.44 -14.95 1.59
N LEU A 33 10.07 -14.88 0.31
CA LEU A 33 8.78 -15.38 -0.14
C LEU A 33 8.82 -16.91 -0.23
N PRO A 34 7.67 -17.59 -0.06
CA PRO A 34 7.60 -19.05 -0.16
C PRO A 34 8.03 -19.59 -1.53
N ASN A 35 7.84 -18.81 -2.59
CA ASN A 35 8.27 -19.15 -3.94
C ASN A 35 9.10 -18.00 -4.52
N GLU A 36 10.37 -18.29 -4.82
CA GLU A 36 11.28 -17.34 -5.42
C GLU A 36 10.78 -16.98 -6.84
N ASN A 37 10.79 -15.68 -7.18
CA ASN A 37 10.29 -15.10 -8.44
C ASN A 37 8.77 -14.88 -8.57
N TYR A 38 7.97 -15.29 -7.57
CA TYR A 38 6.53 -15.02 -7.57
C TYR A 38 6.15 -14.05 -6.45
N GLY A 39 5.23 -13.13 -6.75
CA GLY A 39 4.53 -12.40 -5.71
C GLY A 39 3.55 -13.32 -4.97
N ALA A 40 3.23 -12.99 -3.72
CA ALA A 40 2.21 -13.66 -2.95
C ALA A 40 1.03 -12.72 -2.73
N LEU A 41 -0.17 -13.15 -3.11
CA LEU A 41 -1.42 -12.48 -2.77
C LEU A 41 -2.08 -13.25 -1.64
N ILE A 42 -2.22 -12.62 -0.48
CA ILE A 42 -2.90 -13.19 0.68
C ILE A 42 -4.29 -12.59 0.75
N LEU A 43 -5.31 -13.44 0.71
CA LEU A 43 -6.71 -13.04 0.88
C LEU A 43 -7.01 -12.93 2.38
N ALA A 44 -6.65 -11.79 2.97
CA ALA A 44 -6.99 -11.46 4.34
C ALA A 44 -8.35 -10.73 4.40
N ASP A 45 -9.04 -10.88 5.54
CA ASP A 45 -10.24 -10.10 5.88
C ASP A 45 -9.75 -8.85 6.65
N PRO A 46 -10.10 -7.62 6.26
CA PRO A 46 -11.11 -7.19 5.26
C PRO A 46 -10.57 -6.89 3.86
N SER A 47 -9.27 -7.02 3.60
CA SER A 47 -8.68 -6.70 2.30
C SER A 47 -7.45 -7.54 1.99
N PRO A 48 -7.19 -7.81 0.70
CA PRO A 48 -6.03 -8.60 0.31
C PRO A 48 -4.72 -7.85 0.58
N ILE A 49 -3.66 -8.62 0.84
CA ILE A 49 -2.29 -8.14 1.03
C ILE A 49 -1.43 -8.69 -0.09
N LEU A 50 -0.67 -7.82 -0.77
CA LEU A 50 0.23 -8.20 -1.85
C LEU A 50 1.68 -8.10 -1.40
N PHE A 51 2.43 -9.19 -1.59
CA PHE A 51 3.87 -9.25 -1.38
C PHE A 51 4.59 -9.51 -2.70
N TYR A 52 5.73 -8.85 -2.91
CA TYR A 52 6.64 -9.17 -4.01
C TYR A 52 8.07 -8.75 -3.66
N ALA A 53 9.05 -9.54 -4.11
CA ALA A 53 10.46 -9.19 -3.94
C ALA A 53 10.79 -7.94 -4.78
N ILE A 54 11.54 -7.02 -4.18
CA ILE A 54 12.06 -5.83 -4.87
C ILE A 54 13.58 -5.87 -4.99
N SER A 55 14.23 -6.71 -4.18
CA SER A 55 15.65 -7.04 -4.26
C SER A 55 15.87 -8.45 -3.67
N SER A 56 17.12 -8.91 -3.61
CA SER A 56 17.48 -10.20 -2.99
C SER A 56 17.28 -10.24 -1.48
N THR A 57 17.14 -9.07 -0.83
CA THR A 57 17.04 -8.94 0.63
C THR A 57 15.79 -8.18 1.09
N GLU A 58 15.02 -7.62 0.16
CA GLU A 58 13.86 -6.80 0.45
C GLU A 58 12.60 -7.29 -0.27
N ILE A 59 11.50 -7.29 0.47
CA ILE A 59 10.16 -7.59 -0.01
C ILE A 59 9.29 -6.36 0.21
N ARG A 60 8.51 -5.98 -0.81
CA ARG A 60 7.45 -4.99 -0.66
C ARG A 60 6.15 -5.68 -0.27
N CYS A 61 5.55 -5.21 0.82
CA CYS A 61 4.21 -5.54 1.26
C CYS A 61 3.29 -4.36 0.98
N LEU A 62 2.16 -4.59 0.33
CA LEU A 62 1.11 -3.60 0.08
C LEU A 62 -0.15 -4.02 0.84
N VAL A 63 -0.62 -3.15 1.72
CA VAL A 63 -1.83 -3.34 2.52
C VAL A 63 -2.85 -2.28 2.14
N ASN A 64 -4.10 -2.67 1.95
CA ASN A 64 -5.20 -1.74 1.73
C ASN A 64 -5.79 -1.28 3.07
N ILE A 65 -5.93 0.03 3.24
CA ILE A 65 -6.48 0.66 4.44
C ILE A 65 -7.73 1.46 4.03
N PRO A 66 -8.87 1.30 4.73
CA PRO A 66 -10.07 2.10 4.48
C PRO A 66 -9.81 3.61 4.52
N SER A 67 -10.46 4.38 3.66
CA SER A 67 -10.14 5.79 3.45
C SER A 67 -10.50 6.75 4.59
N GLU A 68 -11.32 6.31 5.53
CA GLU A 68 -11.73 7.12 6.67
C GLU A 68 -10.56 7.45 7.60
N ILE A 69 -9.52 6.60 7.64
CA ILE A 69 -8.38 6.74 8.54
C ILE A 69 -7.09 6.58 7.74
N VAL A 70 -6.44 7.70 7.41
CA VAL A 70 -5.08 7.72 6.86
C VAL A 70 -4.13 8.35 7.88
N PRO A 71 -3.44 7.54 8.68
CA PRO A 71 -2.43 8.03 9.60
C PRO A 71 -1.31 8.76 8.87
N SER A 72 -0.69 9.74 9.51
CA SER A 72 0.46 10.41 8.91
C SER A 72 1.68 9.48 8.88
N VAL A 73 2.39 9.48 7.75
CA VAL A 73 3.65 8.74 7.61
C VAL A 73 4.82 9.54 8.18
N SER A 74 4.75 10.87 8.16
CA SER A 74 5.88 11.74 8.54
C SER A 74 6.13 11.79 10.05
N ASN A 75 5.09 11.59 10.86
CA ASN A 75 5.17 11.61 12.33
C ASN A 75 5.18 10.20 12.94
N GLY A 76 5.20 9.15 12.11
CA GLY A 76 5.24 7.75 12.58
C GLY A 76 3.90 7.16 12.99
N GLU A 77 2.78 7.89 12.93
CA GLU A 77 1.45 7.34 13.26
C GLU A 77 1.11 6.11 12.42
N MET A 78 1.50 6.10 11.13
CA MET A 78 1.32 4.92 10.27
C MET A 78 2.01 3.68 10.83
N ALA A 79 3.20 3.82 11.41
CA ALA A 79 3.91 2.69 12.00
C ALA A 79 3.24 2.18 13.29
N HIS A 80 2.58 3.06 14.05
CA HIS A 80 1.77 2.67 15.21
C HIS A 80 0.46 2.00 14.78
N PHE A 81 -0.20 2.55 13.77
CA PHE A 81 -1.42 1.99 13.19
C PHE A 81 -1.22 0.55 12.70
N LEU A 82 -0.13 0.28 11.96
CA LEU A 82 0.17 -1.06 11.44
C LEU A 82 0.60 -2.09 12.49
N LYS A 83 0.89 -1.67 13.73
CA LYS A 83 1.23 -2.59 14.85
C LYS A 83 0.02 -3.04 15.65
N THR A 84 -1.12 -2.36 15.48
CA THR A 84 -2.36 -2.61 16.24
C THR A 84 -3.18 -3.66 15.53
#